data_AF-A0A2J6WEN6-F1
#
_entry.id   AF-A0A2J6WEN6-F1
#
_cell.length_a   1.000
_cell.length_b   1.000
_cell.length_c   1.000
_cell.angle_alpha   90.00
_cell.angle_beta   90.00
_cell.angle_gamma   90.00
#
_symmetry.space_group_name_H-M   'P 1'
#
loop_
_entity.id
_entity.type
_entity.pdbx_description
1 polymer ?
#
loop_
_entity_poly.entity_id
_entity_poly.type
_entity_poly.pdbx_seq_one_letter_code
_entity_poly.pdbx_strand_id
1 'polypeptide(L)'
;MFTDYLNTLMGINQFYLVLIIPIAILMIILIFAILTAVVAHKKGRNAFGWFILGLLTGPVGLAIILVALPIHYYIKSGDDDL
;
A
#
# COMPACT_ATOMS: atom_id res chain seq x y z
N MET A 1 -6.05 5.72 -28.30
CA MET A 1 -5.02 5.02 -29.11
C MET A 1 -4.65 3.66 -28.52
N PHE A 2 -4.05 3.56 -27.32
CA PHE A 2 -3.68 2.25 -26.74
C PHE A 2 -4.88 1.36 -26.39
N THR A 3 -5.93 1.92 -25.78
CA THR A 3 -7.20 1.20 -25.49
C THR A 3 -7.88 0.67 -26.74
N ASP A 4 -7.77 1.37 -27.86
CA ASP A 4 -8.40 0.99 -29.13
C ASP A 4 -7.70 -0.23 -29.74
N TYR A 5 -6.36 -0.29 -29.66
CA TYR A 5 -5.59 -1.48 -30.04
C TYR A 5 -5.96 -2.70 -29.21
N LEU A 6 -6.17 -2.53 -27.88
CA LEU A 6 -6.57 -3.65 -27.02
C LEU A 6 -8.00 -4.13 -27.32
N ASN A 7 -8.93 -3.22 -27.63
CA ASN A 7 -10.29 -3.59 -28.05
C ASN A 7 -10.29 -4.38 -29.36
N THR A 8 -9.52 -3.95 -30.36
CA THR A 8 -9.43 -4.64 -31.65
C THR A 8 -8.73 -6.01 -31.54
N LEU A 9 -7.73 -6.15 -30.68
CA LEU A 9 -6.99 -7.40 -30.51
C LEU A 9 -7.78 -8.45 -29.69
N MET A 10 -8.46 -8.02 -28.63
CA MET A 10 -9.16 -8.93 -27.71
C MET A 10 -10.67 -9.02 -27.97
N GLY A 11 -11.23 -8.22 -28.89
CA GLY A 11 -12.67 -8.18 -29.17
C GLY A 11 -13.53 -7.73 -27.98
N ILE A 12 -12.91 -7.14 -26.96
CA ILE A 12 -13.57 -6.70 -25.73
C ILE A 12 -14.21 -5.33 -25.99
N ASN A 13 -15.42 -5.14 -25.47
CA ASN A 13 -16.13 -3.87 -25.58
C ASN A 13 -15.39 -2.78 -24.78
N GLN A 14 -15.16 -1.63 -25.42
CA GLN A 14 -14.42 -0.49 -24.84
C GLN A 14 -14.93 -0.08 -23.45
N PHE A 15 -16.25 -0.18 -23.24
CA PHE A 15 -16.88 0.07 -21.95
C PHE A 15 -16.33 -0.82 -20.82
N TYR A 16 -16.08 -2.09 -21.08
CA TYR A 16 -15.53 -2.99 -20.07
C TYR A 16 -14.07 -2.69 -19.77
N LEU A 17 -13.25 -2.33 -20.76
CA LEU A 17 -11.86 -1.94 -20.49
C LEU A 17 -11.78 -0.70 -19.61
N VAL A 18 -12.62 0.31 -19.88
CA VAL A 18 -12.69 1.54 -19.07
C VAL A 18 -13.17 1.27 -17.65
N LEU A 19 -13.94 0.21 -17.43
CA LEU A 19 -14.40 -0.21 -16.08
C LEU A 19 -13.37 -1.08 -15.36
N ILE A 20 -12.76 -2.06 -16.04
CA ILE A 20 -11.86 -3.05 -15.46
C ILE A 20 -10.51 -2.43 -15.09
N ILE A 21 -9.96 -1.55 -15.92
CA ILE A 21 -8.64 -0.93 -15.68
C ILE A 21 -8.60 -0.14 -14.36
N PRO A 22 -9.51 0.81 -14.07
CA PRO A 22 -9.46 1.55 -12.80
C PRO A 22 -9.75 0.64 -11.60
N ILE A 23 -10.63 -0.36 -11.74
CA ILE A 23 -10.90 -1.34 -10.67
C ILE A 23 -9.62 -2.14 -10.36
N ALA A 24 -8.91 -2.62 -11.38
CA ALA A 24 -7.66 -3.35 -11.19
C ALA A 24 -6.58 -2.48 -10.51
N ILE A 25 -6.46 -1.21 -10.89
CA ILE A 25 -5.54 -0.26 -10.26
C ILE A 25 -5.91 -0.04 -8.79
N LEU A 26 -7.20 0.16 -8.46
CA LEU A 26 -7.66 0.30 -7.09
C LEU A 26 -7.37 -0.95 -6.26
N MET A 27 -7.58 -2.14 -6.80
CA MET A 27 -7.27 -3.40 -6.14
C MET A 27 -5.77 -3.53 -5.82
N ILE A 28 -4.90 -3.15 -6.77
CA ILE A 28 -3.45 -3.16 -6.55
C ILE A 28 -3.06 -2.19 -5.43
N ILE A 29 -3.58 -0.96 -5.45
CA ILE A 29 -3.31 0.05 -4.39
C ILE A 29 -3.81 -0.45 -3.03
N LEU A 30 -4.99 -1.07 -2.99
CA LEU A 30 -5.55 -1.63 -1.76
C LEU A 30 -4.63 -2.71 -1.16
N ILE A 31 -4.08 -3.60 -1.99
CA ILE A 31 -3.15 -4.64 -1.53
C ILE A 31 -1.90 -3.99 -0.91
N PHE A 32 -1.32 -2.99 -1.56
CA PHE A 32 -0.17 -2.26 -1.00
C PHE A 32 -0.50 -1.54 0.30
N ALA A 33 -1.69 -0.92 0.40
CA ALA A 33 -2.13 -0.26 1.61
C ALA A 33 -2.29 -1.25 2.78
N ILE A 34 -2.87 -2.42 2.53
CA ILE A 34 -3.01 -3.50 3.53
C ILE A 34 -1.63 -3.99 3.97
N LEU A 35 -0.71 -4.26 3.05
CA LEU A 35 0.64 -4.71 3.39
C LEU A 35 1.38 -3.67 4.24
N THR A 36 1.26 -2.38 3.88
CA THR A 36 1.81 -1.26 4.64
C THR A 36 1.25 -1.24 6.08
N ALA A 37 -0.07 -1.38 6.24
CA ALA A 37 -0.72 -1.42 7.54
C ALA A 37 -0.28 -2.64 8.40
N VAL A 38 -0.17 -3.81 7.79
CA VAL A 38 0.26 -5.05 8.47
C VAL A 38 1.70 -4.92 8.95
N VAL A 39 2.61 -4.39 8.13
CA VAL A 39 4.01 -4.20 8.53
C VAL A 39 4.11 -3.14 9.63
N ALA A 40 3.32 -2.06 9.57
CA ALA A 40 3.25 -1.08 10.65
C ALA A 40 2.76 -1.69 11.97
N HIS A 41 1.70 -2.50 11.93
CA HIS A 41 1.15 -3.19 13.09
C HIS A 41 2.19 -4.10 13.75
N LYS A 42 2.91 -4.89 12.95
CA LYS A 42 4.01 -5.75 13.44
C LYS A 42 5.15 -4.96 14.08
N LYS A 43 5.33 -3.69 13.70
CA LYS A 43 6.33 -2.77 14.29
C LYS A 43 5.79 -1.96 15.48
N GLY A 44 4.61 -2.28 16.00
CA GLY A 44 4.00 -1.57 17.14
C GLY A 44 3.51 -0.16 16.82
N ARG A 45 3.29 0.16 15.53
CA ARG A 45 2.78 1.48 15.08
C ARG A 45 1.29 1.39 14.74
N ASN A 46 0.60 2.54 14.73
CA ASN A 46 -0.82 2.62 14.42
C ASN A 46 -1.16 2.13 13.01
N ALA A 47 -1.69 0.91 12.89
CA ALA A 47 -2.01 0.27 11.62
C ALA A 47 -2.96 1.11 10.73
N PHE A 48 -3.93 1.80 11.34
CA PHE A 48 -4.92 2.57 10.59
C PHE A 48 -4.33 3.82 9.93
N GLY A 49 -3.46 4.55 10.62
CA GLY A 49 -2.76 5.70 10.05
C GLY A 49 -1.85 5.29 8.89
N TRP A 50 -1.17 4.16 9.02
CA TRP A 50 -0.29 3.62 7.98
C TRP A 50 -1.05 3.01 6.80
N PHE A 51 -2.26 2.49 7.01
CA PHE A 51 -3.17 2.08 5.94
C PHE A 51 -3.55 3.28 5.05
N ILE A 52 -3.99 4.39 5.65
CA ILE A 52 -4.37 5.60 4.91
C ILE A 52 -3.17 6.18 4.15
N LEU A 53 -1.99 6.20 4.78
CA LEU A 53 -0.74 6.57 4.12
C LEU A 53 -0.45 5.68 2.92
N GLY A 54 -0.55 4.35 3.07
CA GLY A 54 -0.37 3.40 1.96
C GLY A 54 -1.42 3.57 0.84
N LEU A 55 -2.65 3.95 1.17
CA LEU A 55 -3.70 4.21 0.19
C LEU A 55 -3.46 5.50 -0.62
N LEU A 56 -2.92 6.55 0.02
CA LEU A 56 -2.58 7.82 -0.63
C LEU A 56 -1.28 7.78 -1.43
N THR A 57 -0.28 7.05 -0.92
CA THR A 57 1.08 7.05 -1.48
C THR A 57 1.41 5.78 -2.29
N GLY A 58 0.54 4.77 -2.24
CA GLY A 58 0.72 3.50 -2.95
C GLY A 58 2.05 2.82 -2.57
N PRO A 59 2.86 2.40 -3.55
CA PRO A 59 4.13 1.69 -3.28
C PRO A 59 5.13 2.52 -2.47
N VAL A 60 5.02 3.86 -2.48
CA VAL A 60 5.89 4.75 -1.70
C VAL A 60 5.63 4.60 -0.19
N GLY A 61 4.40 4.32 0.24
CA GLY A 61 4.07 4.10 1.65
C GLY A 61 4.77 2.89 2.24
N LEU A 62 4.94 1.84 1.43
CA LEU A 62 5.69 0.65 1.81
C LEU A 62 7.20 0.96 1.98
N ALA A 63 7.77 1.76 1.07
CA ALA A 63 9.16 2.21 1.16
C ALA A 63 9.42 3.07 2.41
N ILE A 64 8.49 3.97 2.75
CA ILE A 64 8.59 4.78 3.98
C ILE A 64 8.58 3.90 5.23
N ILE A 65 7.74 2.86 5.30
CA ILE A 65 7.73 1.92 6.43
C ILE A 65 9.02 1.10 6.56
N LEU A 66 9.62 0.73 5.42
CA LEU A 66 10.88 0.01 5.38
C LEU A 66 12.04 0.89 5.85
N VAL A 67 12.10 2.14 5.39
CA VAL A 67 13.14 3.12 5.74
C VAL A 67 12.95 3.69 7.14
N ALA A 68 11.71 3.90 7.58
CA ALA A 68 11.38 4.32 8.95
C ALA A 68 11.57 3.12 9.91
N LEU A 69 12.80 2.65 10.04
CA LEU A 69 13.22 1.70 11.05
C LEU A 69 13.13 2.35 12.44
N PRO A 70 12.46 1.75 13.44
CA PRO A 70 12.42 2.32 14.79
C PRO A 70 13.78 2.14 15.49
N ILE A 71 14.42 3.25 15.86
CA ILE A 71 15.64 3.30 16.68
C ILE A 71 15.34 3.04 18.19
N HIS A 72 14.09 3.15 18.61
CA HIS A 72 13.73 3.31 20.04
C HIS A 72 13.39 2.04 20.82
N TYR A 73 14.00 0.89 20.51
CA TYR A 73 13.88 -0.30 21.37
C TYR A 73 14.90 -0.36 22.54
N TYR A 74 15.84 0.58 22.62
CA TYR A 74 16.92 0.53 23.63
C TYR A 74 16.70 1.35 24.91
N ILE A 75 15.60 2.12 25.04
CA ILE A 75 15.46 3.09 26.16
C ILE A 75 14.52 2.61 27.29
N LYS A 76 13.83 1.47 27.15
CA LYS A 76 12.87 0.99 28.17
C LYS A 76 13.25 -0.34 28.83
N SER A 77 14.54 -0.52 29.12
CA SER A 77 15.06 -1.70 29.83
C SER A 77 16.16 -1.31 30.84
N GLY A 78 16.08 -0.12 31.40
CA GLY A 78 17.10 0.39 32.34
C GLY A 78 16.55 1.38 33.37
N ASP A 79 15.24 1.40 33.60
CA ASP A 79 14.59 2.26 34.61
C ASP A 79 13.69 1.46 35.56
N ASP A 80 13.83 0.13 35.52
CA ASP A 80 13.18 -0.85 36.37
C ASP A 80 14.10 -1.36 37.51
N ASP A 81 15.29 -0.75 37.64
CA ASP A 81 16.33 -1.11 38.61
C ASP A 81 16.55 -0.07 39.74
N LEU A 82 15.62 0.88 39.95
CA LEU A 82 15.63 1.83 41.08
C LEU A 82 14.26 1.91 41.77
#